data_AF-A0A9P8KUD5-F1
#
_entry.id   AF-A0A9P8KUD5-F1
#
_cell.length_a   1.000
_cell.length_b   1.000
_cell.length_c   1.000
_cell.angle_alpha   90.00
_cell.angle_beta   90.00
_cell.angle_gamma   90.00
#
_symmetry.space_group_name_H-M   'P 1'
#
loop_
_entity.id
_entity.type
_entity.pdbx_description
1 polymer ?
#
loop_
_entity_poly.entity_id
_entity_poly.type
_entity_poly.pdbx_seq_one_letter_code
_entity_poly.pdbx_strand_id
1 'polypeptide(L)'
;MGIIRKTAVGVTVGTAAALGYLHVATSIIAPIPLNDAIYSSSAYKKYNPHKNAANNDICVKTIPLNRIRPELLQKEGDLALELCRGVWHGWGYAIQRRYLHRKWYGPETSSQLWTRDQLAASNYEVGTAVTDHFEVVDHTPNEIIVRAGGSP
;
A
#
# COMPACT_ATOMS: atom_id res chain seq x y z
N MET A 1 -10.53 14.98 39.14
CA MET A 1 -9.08 14.85 38.86
C MET A 1 -8.60 13.41 38.55
N GLY A 2 -9.23 12.35 39.06
CA GLY A 2 -8.74 10.97 38.85
C GLY A 2 -8.98 10.36 37.46
N ILE A 3 -10.09 10.67 36.80
CA ILE A 3 -10.44 10.09 35.49
C ILE A 3 -9.59 10.70 34.37
N ILE A 4 -9.48 12.03 34.31
CA ILE A 4 -8.69 12.77 33.30
C ILE A 4 -7.20 12.36 33.34
N ARG A 5 -6.64 12.13 34.53
CA ARG A 5 -5.26 11.67 34.70
C ARG A 5 -5.06 10.23 34.22
N LYS A 6 -6.04 9.34 34.44
CA LYS A 6 -6.01 7.96 33.95
C LYS A 6 -6.16 7.88 32.42
N THR A 7 -7.03 8.70 31.82
CA THR A 7 -7.14 8.78 30.36
C THR A 7 -5.89 9.37 29.72
N ALA A 8 -5.31 10.43 30.29
CA ALA A 8 -4.06 11.00 29.77
C ALA A 8 -2.90 10.00 29.82
N VAL A 9 -2.71 9.31 30.94
CA VAL A 9 -1.66 8.27 31.08
C VAL A 9 -1.91 7.08 30.15
N GLY A 10 -3.17 6.63 30.01
CA GLY A 10 -3.53 5.55 29.08
C GLY A 10 -3.26 5.91 27.62
N VAL A 11 -3.56 7.15 27.21
CA VAL A 11 -3.26 7.66 25.87
C VAL A 11 -1.75 7.70 25.64
N THR A 12 -0.98 8.28 26.56
CA THR A 12 0.49 8.39 26.40
C THR A 12 1.17 7.02 26.33
N VAL A 13 0.81 6.08 27.21
CA VAL A 13 1.37 4.72 27.21
C VAL A 13 0.97 3.95 25.94
N GLY A 14 -0.30 4.07 25.51
CA GLY A 14 -0.77 3.44 24.28
C GLY A 14 -0.05 3.97 23.03
N THR A 15 0.14 5.29 22.93
CA THR A 15 0.88 5.91 21.83
C THR A 15 2.35 5.49 21.83
N ALA A 16 3.02 5.51 22.99
CA ALA A 16 4.42 5.12 23.09
C ALA A 16 4.63 3.63 22.72
N ALA A 17 3.75 2.73 23.17
CA ALA A 17 3.80 1.32 22.81
C ALA A 17 3.56 1.09 21.31
N ALA A 18 2.60 1.79 20.71
CA ALA A 18 2.35 1.70 19.27
C ALA A 18 3.55 2.21 18.44
N LEU A 19 4.13 3.35 18.83
CA LEU A 19 5.32 3.89 18.19
C LEU A 19 6.53 2.96 18.36
N GLY A 20 6.74 2.42 19.56
CA GLY A 20 7.80 1.45 19.83
C GLY A 20 7.64 0.17 19.00
N TYR A 21 6.42 -0.36 18.89
CA TYR A 21 6.13 -1.52 18.05
C TYR A 21 6.38 -1.24 16.57
N LEU A 22 5.94 -0.10 16.05
CA LEU A 22 6.22 0.30 14.68
C LEU A 22 7.72 0.45 14.44
N HIS A 23 8.46 1.03 15.39
CA HIS A 23 9.90 1.22 15.25
C HIS A 23 10.69 -0.10 15.28
N VAL A 24 10.24 -1.10 16.04
CA VAL A 24 10.88 -2.42 16.10
C VAL A 24 10.46 -3.31 14.93
N ALA A 25 9.20 -3.23 14.48
CA ALA A 25 8.65 -4.12 13.47
C ALA A 25 8.77 -3.57 12.04
N THR A 26 9.15 -2.30 11.86
CA THR A 26 9.19 -1.64 10.56
C THR A 26 10.49 -0.87 10.38
N SER A 27 11.20 -1.14 9.28
CA SER A 27 12.42 -0.45 8.89
C SER A 27 12.14 0.42 7.66
N ILE A 28 12.61 1.66 7.69
CA ILE A 28 12.55 2.58 6.56
C ILE A 28 13.97 2.75 6.02
N ILE A 29 14.16 2.49 4.73
CA ILE A 29 15.42 2.69 4.03
C ILE A 29 15.23 3.88 3.10
N ALA A 30 15.95 4.97 3.38
CA ALA A 30 15.94 6.18 2.55
C ALA A 30 17.33 6.85 2.57
N PRO A 31 17.92 7.19 1.40
CA PRO A 31 17.41 6.93 0.05
C PRO A 31 17.46 5.44 -0.32
N ILE A 32 16.72 5.03 -1.36
CA ILE A 32 16.76 3.66 -1.88
C ILE A 32 18.17 3.33 -2.41
N PRO A 33 18.76 2.15 -2.10
CA PRO A 33 20.06 1.73 -2.63
C PRO A 33 20.13 1.77 -4.16
N LEU A 34 21.24 2.27 -4.73
CA LEU A 34 21.38 2.43 -6.19
C LEU A 34 21.31 1.12 -6.99
N ASN A 35 21.55 -0.02 -6.34
CA ASN A 35 21.46 -1.35 -6.92
C ASN A 35 20.10 -2.03 -6.68
N ASP A 36 19.09 -1.30 -6.20
CA ASP A 36 17.75 -1.83 -5.96
C ASP A 36 17.08 -2.29 -7.26
N ALA A 37 16.31 -3.38 -7.16
CA ALA A 37 15.62 -3.99 -8.29
C ALA A 37 14.65 -3.02 -8.99
N ILE A 38 14.05 -2.06 -8.25
CA ILE A 38 13.11 -1.09 -8.79
C ILE A 38 13.71 -0.32 -9.98
N TYR A 39 15.00 0.03 -9.92
CA TYR A 39 15.68 0.77 -10.98
C TYR A 39 15.90 -0.03 -12.26
N SER A 40 15.87 -1.36 -12.15
CA SER A 40 15.98 -2.27 -13.29
C SER A 40 14.62 -2.71 -13.85
N SER A 41 13.53 -2.47 -13.12
CA SER A 41 12.16 -2.83 -13.51
C SER A 41 11.72 -2.21 -14.84
N SER A 42 10.80 -2.90 -15.52
CA SER A 42 10.21 -2.42 -16.78
C SER A 42 9.42 -1.12 -16.55
N ALA A 43 8.65 -1.06 -15.45
CA ALA A 43 7.85 0.09 -15.06
C ALA A 43 8.71 1.34 -14.82
N TYR A 44 9.80 1.22 -14.05
CA TYR A 44 10.68 2.36 -13.77
C TYR A 44 11.31 2.91 -15.04
N LYS A 45 11.82 2.04 -15.92
CA LYS A 45 12.42 2.45 -17.21
C LYS A 45 11.40 3.14 -18.12
N LYS A 46 10.16 2.64 -18.14
CA LYS A 46 9.07 3.21 -18.96
C LYS A 46 8.64 4.60 -18.46
N TYR A 47 8.48 4.76 -17.15
CA TYR A 47 7.91 5.98 -16.56
C TYR A 47 8.96 7.01 -16.09
N ASN A 48 10.25 6.67 -16.06
CA ASN A 48 11.34 7.61 -15.79
C ASN A 48 12.46 7.54 -16.86
N PRO A 49 12.16 7.83 -18.13
CA PRO A 49 13.13 7.69 -19.24
C PRO A 49 14.36 8.57 -19.10
N HIS A 50 14.24 9.71 -18.39
CA HIS A 50 15.32 10.68 -18.18
C HIS A 50 16.12 10.44 -16.90
N LYS A 51 15.80 9.39 -16.12
CA LYS A 51 16.44 9.09 -14.83
C LYS A 51 16.41 10.29 -13.88
N ASN A 52 15.27 10.97 -13.84
CA ASN A 52 15.05 12.08 -12.91
C ASN A 52 15.25 11.59 -11.48
N ALA A 53 15.84 12.43 -10.63
CA ALA A 53 15.95 12.15 -9.20
C ALA A 53 14.54 11.99 -8.59
N ALA A 54 14.40 11.02 -7.68
CA ALA A 54 13.14 10.74 -7.00
C ALA A 54 13.34 10.84 -5.48
N ASN A 55 12.32 11.33 -4.78
CA ASN A 55 12.20 11.14 -3.34
C ASN A 55 11.59 9.77 -3.11
N ASN A 56 12.39 8.82 -2.64
CA ASN A 56 11.99 7.43 -2.54
C ASN A 56 12.48 6.77 -1.26
N ASP A 57 11.69 5.83 -0.78
CA ASP A 57 11.94 5.04 0.41
C ASP A 57 11.45 3.60 0.23
N ILE A 58 12.01 2.69 1.03
CA ILE A 58 11.50 1.33 1.18
C ILE A 58 11.04 1.17 2.63
N CYS A 59 9.80 0.74 2.79
CA CYS A 59 9.23 0.37 4.08
C CYS A 59 9.16 -1.16 4.19
N VAL A 60 10.02 -1.75 5.03
CA VAL A 60 10.11 -3.19 5.25
C VAL A 60 9.45 -3.55 6.57
N LYS A 61 8.58 -4.56 6.55
CA LYS A 61 8.00 -5.14 7.76
C LYS A 61 8.17 -6.66 7.75
N THR A 62 8.83 -7.18 8.78
CA THR A 62 9.03 -8.63 8.95
C THR A 62 7.86 -9.22 9.74
N ILE A 63 7.22 -10.25 9.18
CA ILE A 63 6.08 -10.92 9.80
C ILE A 63 6.45 -12.40 10.02
N PRO A 64 6.33 -12.95 11.24
CA PRO A 64 6.52 -14.36 11.49
C PRO A 64 5.53 -15.22 10.69
N LEU A 65 6.00 -16.34 10.12
CA LEU A 65 5.17 -17.22 9.27
C LEU A 65 3.92 -17.74 10.00
N ASN A 66 4.00 -17.99 11.31
CA ASN A 66 2.87 -18.44 12.11
C ASN A 66 1.77 -17.38 12.32
N ARG A 67 2.00 -16.12 11.91
CA ARG A 67 1.01 -15.05 11.88
C ARG A 67 0.36 -14.87 10.51
N ILE A 68 0.82 -15.59 9.50
CA ILE A 68 0.28 -15.57 8.14
C ILE A 68 -0.76 -16.67 8.02
N ARG A 69 -1.84 -16.42 7.29
CA ARG A 69 -2.88 -17.43 7.06
C ARG A 69 -2.28 -18.59 6.22
N PRO A 70 -2.39 -19.85 6.67
CA PRO A 70 -1.68 -20.97 6.03
C PRO A 70 -2.01 -21.19 4.55
N GLU A 71 -3.22 -20.83 4.12
CA GLU A 71 -3.66 -20.94 2.73
C GLU A 71 -2.87 -20.02 1.79
N LEU A 72 -2.42 -18.85 2.26
CA LEU A 72 -1.62 -17.91 1.46
C LEU A 72 -0.19 -18.39 1.22
N LEU A 73 0.26 -19.41 1.97
CA LEU A 73 1.59 -20.00 1.83
C LEU A 73 1.62 -21.15 0.82
N GLN A 74 0.46 -21.57 0.30
CA GLN A 74 0.36 -22.75 -0.57
C GLN A 74 0.65 -22.44 -2.04
N LYS A 75 0.40 -21.21 -2.47
CA LYS A 75 0.49 -20.81 -3.87
C LYS A 75 1.34 -19.54 -4.02
N GLU A 76 2.27 -19.57 -4.96
CA GLU A 76 3.05 -18.40 -5.36
C GLU A 76 2.12 -17.30 -5.90
N GLY A 77 2.35 -16.04 -5.53
CA GLY A 77 1.46 -14.91 -5.88
C GLY A 77 0.51 -14.49 -4.76
N ASP A 78 0.03 -15.42 -3.93
CA ASP A 78 -1.06 -15.12 -2.99
C ASP A 78 -0.64 -14.10 -1.91
N LEU A 79 0.63 -14.10 -1.49
CA LEU A 79 1.15 -13.12 -0.53
C LEU A 79 1.21 -11.70 -1.11
N ALA A 80 1.73 -11.54 -2.33
CA ALA A 80 1.82 -10.25 -2.98
C ALA A 80 0.42 -9.67 -3.27
N LEU A 81 -0.49 -10.52 -3.75
CA LEU A 81 -1.87 -10.16 -4.00
C LEU A 81 -2.61 -9.77 -2.72
N GLU A 82 -2.49 -10.56 -1.65
CA GLU A 82 -3.18 -10.27 -0.39
C GLU A 82 -2.60 -9.02 0.29
N LEU A 83 -1.28 -8.79 0.17
CA LEU A 83 -0.67 -7.54 0.62
C LEU A 83 -1.26 -6.33 -0.12
N CYS A 84 -1.35 -6.40 -1.45
CA CYS A 84 -1.93 -5.33 -2.26
C CYS A 84 -3.40 -5.07 -1.89
N ARG A 85 -4.21 -6.14 -1.78
CA ARG A 85 -5.59 -6.05 -1.28
C ARG A 85 -5.63 -5.33 0.07
N GLY A 86 -4.82 -5.77 1.03
CA GLY A 86 -4.75 -5.21 2.37
C GLY A 86 -4.41 -3.71 2.39
N VAL A 87 -3.50 -3.27 1.52
CA VAL A 87 -3.13 -1.85 1.38
C VAL A 87 -4.33 -1.01 0.92
N TRP A 88 -5.03 -1.43 -0.14
CA TRP A 88 -6.09 -0.62 -0.75
C TRP A 88 -7.45 -0.77 -0.05
N HIS A 89 -7.84 -1.98 0.36
CA HIS A 89 -9.12 -2.16 1.07
C HIS A 89 -9.01 -1.72 2.55
N GLY A 90 -7.79 -1.66 3.09
CA GLY A 90 -7.52 -1.39 4.50
C GLY A 90 -7.85 0.01 4.98
N TRP A 91 -7.68 0.21 6.29
CA TRP A 91 -8.00 1.49 6.97
C TRP A 91 -7.08 2.64 6.55
N GLY A 92 -5.81 2.35 6.23
CA GLY A 92 -4.84 3.37 5.82
C GLY A 92 -5.28 4.15 4.59
N TYR A 93 -5.99 3.49 3.67
CA TYR A 93 -6.50 4.10 2.45
C TYR A 93 -7.96 4.59 2.55
N ALA A 94 -8.69 4.25 3.61
CA ALA A 94 -10.13 4.49 3.68
C ALA A 94 -10.54 5.97 3.58
N ILE A 95 -9.77 6.86 4.21
CA ILE A 95 -10.02 8.31 4.18
C ILE A 95 -9.77 8.86 2.77
N GLN A 96 -8.62 8.53 2.18
CA GLN A 96 -8.26 8.94 0.82
C GLN A 96 -9.28 8.41 -0.19
N ARG A 97 -9.66 7.13 -0.11
CA ARG A 97 -10.69 6.52 -0.97
C ARG A 97 -12.01 7.28 -0.91
N ARG A 98 -12.50 7.63 0.28
CA ARG A 98 -13.76 8.37 0.44
C ARG A 98 -13.67 9.77 -0.17
N TYR A 99 -12.53 10.44 0.01
CA TYR A 99 -12.28 11.73 -0.62
C TYR A 99 -12.26 11.63 -2.14
N LEU A 100 -11.51 10.68 -2.70
CA LEU A 100 -11.41 10.46 -4.16
C LEU A 100 -12.75 10.06 -4.76
N HIS A 101 -13.49 9.16 -4.12
CA HIS A 101 -14.83 8.79 -4.56
C HIS A 101 -15.77 10.00 -4.62
N ARG A 102 -15.68 10.93 -3.67
CA ARG A 102 -16.51 12.15 -3.71
C ARG A 102 -16.13 13.08 -4.86
N LYS A 103 -14.86 13.11 -5.26
CA LYS A 103 -14.36 14.04 -6.28
C LYS A 103 -14.42 13.50 -7.71
N TRP A 104 -14.17 12.22 -7.89
CA TRP A 104 -13.78 11.65 -9.18
C TRP A 104 -14.63 10.46 -9.61
N TYR A 105 -15.55 9.98 -8.75
CA TYR A 105 -16.48 8.94 -9.16
C TYR A 105 -17.51 9.52 -10.13
N GLY A 106 -17.58 8.94 -11.32
CA GLY A 106 -18.53 9.33 -12.35
C GLY A 106 -18.68 8.27 -13.44
N PRO A 107 -19.48 8.53 -14.48
CA PRO A 107 -19.70 7.57 -15.57
C PRO A 107 -18.41 7.10 -16.24
N GLU A 108 -17.47 8.02 -16.48
CA GLU A 108 -16.18 7.74 -17.15
C GLU A 108 -15.26 6.85 -16.33
N THR A 109 -15.36 6.91 -15.00
CA THR A 109 -14.51 6.16 -14.07
C THR A 109 -15.24 4.98 -13.44
N SER A 110 -16.45 4.67 -13.88
CA SER A 110 -17.34 3.68 -13.26
C SER A 110 -16.81 2.24 -13.32
N SER A 111 -15.92 1.93 -14.27
CA SER A 111 -15.26 0.63 -14.43
C SER A 111 -14.12 0.38 -13.44
N GLN A 112 -13.69 1.39 -12.70
CA GLN A 112 -12.56 1.32 -11.78
C GLN A 112 -12.96 0.77 -10.41
N LEU A 113 -11.98 0.47 -9.55
CA LEU A 113 -12.23 0.00 -8.19
C LEU A 113 -12.47 1.19 -7.24
N TRP A 114 -13.65 1.22 -6.60
CA TRP A 114 -14.09 2.34 -5.75
C TRP A 114 -14.46 1.94 -4.33
N THR A 115 -15.04 0.76 -4.17
CA THR A 115 -15.54 0.28 -2.88
C THR A 115 -14.52 -0.61 -2.19
N ARG A 116 -14.66 -0.75 -0.87
CA ARG A 116 -13.80 -1.64 -0.09
C ARG A 116 -13.88 -3.08 -0.59
N ASP A 117 -15.09 -3.53 -0.94
CA ASP A 117 -15.32 -4.92 -1.33
C ASP A 117 -14.77 -5.21 -2.73
N GLN A 118 -14.87 -4.25 -3.66
CA GLN A 118 -14.18 -4.32 -4.96
C GLN A 118 -12.66 -4.43 -4.79
N LEU A 119 -12.07 -3.62 -3.89
CA LEU A 119 -10.63 -3.64 -3.63
C LEU A 119 -10.18 -4.94 -2.95
N ALA A 120 -11.01 -5.53 -2.10
CA ALA A 120 -10.73 -6.80 -1.44
C ALA A 120 -10.86 -7.99 -2.41
N ALA A 121 -11.78 -7.93 -3.37
CA ALA A 121 -12.04 -9.03 -4.31
C ALA A 121 -11.16 -8.99 -5.57
N SER A 122 -10.60 -7.83 -5.92
CA SER A 122 -9.81 -7.67 -7.16
C SER A 122 -8.55 -8.54 -7.18
N ASN A 123 -8.17 -9.00 -8.37
CA ASN A 123 -6.89 -9.66 -8.63
C ASN A 123 -5.78 -8.66 -9.01
N TYR A 124 -6.08 -7.38 -9.17
CA TYR A 124 -5.10 -6.35 -9.54
C TYR A 124 -4.30 -6.71 -10.78
N GLU A 125 -4.97 -7.17 -11.84
CA GLU A 125 -4.35 -7.38 -13.15
C GLU A 125 -3.79 -6.06 -13.70
N VAL A 126 -2.77 -6.14 -14.58
CA VAL A 126 -2.19 -4.94 -15.22
C VAL A 126 -3.29 -4.15 -15.95
N GLY A 127 -3.30 -2.83 -15.76
CA GLY A 127 -4.33 -1.91 -16.23
C GLY A 127 -5.51 -1.73 -15.27
N THR A 128 -5.54 -2.45 -14.14
CA THR A 128 -6.54 -2.22 -13.10
C THR A 128 -6.40 -0.79 -12.56
N ALA A 129 -7.42 0.02 -12.78
CA ALA A 129 -7.51 1.37 -12.26
C ALA A 129 -8.21 1.41 -10.90
N VAL A 130 -7.64 2.16 -9.97
CA VAL A 130 -8.11 2.32 -8.60
C VAL A 130 -8.39 3.79 -8.35
N THR A 131 -9.66 4.13 -8.10
CA THR A 131 -10.11 5.46 -7.66
C THR A 131 -9.55 6.66 -8.45
N ASP A 132 -9.49 6.53 -9.77
CA ASP A 132 -9.06 7.52 -10.76
C ASP A 132 -7.56 7.84 -10.79
N HIS A 133 -6.87 7.76 -9.65
CA HIS A 133 -5.49 8.23 -9.50
C HIS A 133 -4.43 7.16 -9.67
N PHE A 134 -4.82 5.89 -9.60
CA PHE A 134 -3.88 4.79 -9.48
C PHE A 134 -4.15 3.73 -10.56
N GLU A 135 -3.08 3.14 -11.07
CA GLU A 135 -3.15 2.09 -12.08
C GLU A 135 -2.09 1.03 -11.80
N VAL A 136 -2.46 -0.24 -11.85
CA VAL A 136 -1.50 -1.35 -11.81
C VAL A 136 -0.74 -1.38 -13.13
N VAL A 137 0.58 -1.22 -13.07
CA VAL A 137 1.45 -1.17 -14.25
C VAL A 137 2.34 -2.39 -14.41
N ASP A 138 2.53 -3.17 -13.35
CA ASP A 138 3.23 -4.46 -13.38
C ASP A 138 2.65 -5.39 -12.29
N HIS A 139 2.62 -6.69 -12.57
CA HIS A 139 2.12 -7.70 -11.64
C HIS A 139 2.88 -9.01 -11.88
N THR A 140 3.68 -9.40 -10.89
CA THR A 140 4.38 -10.69 -10.83
C THR A 140 3.97 -11.45 -9.56
N PRO A 141 4.32 -12.75 -9.42
CA PRO A 141 4.01 -13.49 -8.19
C PRO A 141 4.60 -12.88 -6.90
N ASN A 142 5.59 -12.00 -6.99
CA ASN A 142 6.27 -11.44 -5.83
C ASN A 142 6.02 -9.95 -5.63
N GLU A 143 5.46 -9.25 -6.62
CA GLU A 143 5.25 -7.81 -6.54
C GLU A 143 4.09 -7.32 -7.42
N ILE A 144 3.42 -6.27 -6.97
CA ILE A 144 2.43 -5.51 -7.74
C ILE A 144 2.87 -4.06 -7.71
N ILE A 145 3.15 -3.49 -8.89
CA ILE A 145 3.59 -2.10 -9.04
C ILE A 145 2.39 -1.26 -9.43
N VAL A 146 2.10 -0.25 -8.60
CA VAL A 146 1.02 0.71 -8.85
C VAL A 146 1.62 2.07 -9.13
N ARG A 147 1.22 2.67 -10.26
CA ARG A 147 1.55 4.05 -10.61
C ARG A 147 0.46 4.97 -10.10
N ALA A 148 0.85 6.12 -9.56
CA ALA A 148 -0.04 7.22 -9.21
C ALA A 148 0.10 8.39 -10.20
N GLY A 149 -0.94 9.21 -10.33
CA GLY A 149 -0.88 10.49 -11.07
C GLY A 149 -1.06 10.37 -12.59
N GLY A 150 -1.74 9.31 -13.05
CA GLY A 150 -2.15 9.13 -14.44
C GLY A 150 -3.54 9.70 -14.77
N SER A 151 -4.19 10.36 -13.80
CA SER A 151 -5.47 11.04 -14.02
C SER A 151 -5.31 12.20 -15.02
N PRO A 152 -6.32 12.48 -15.87
CA PRO A 152 -6.29 13.60 -16.82
C PRO A 152 -6.03 14.97 -16.18
#